data_AF-A0A969IMR7-F1
#
_entry.id   AF-A0A969IMR7-F1
#
_cell.length_a   1.000
_cell.length_b   1.000
_cell.length_c   1.000
_cell.angle_alpha   90.00
_cell.angle_beta   90.00
_cell.angle_gamma   90.00
#
_symmetry.space_group_name_H-M   'P 1'
#
loop_
_entity.id
_entity.type
_entity.pdbx_description
1 polymer ?
#
loop_
_entity_poly.entity_id
_entity_poly.type
_entity_poly.pdbx_seq_one_letter_code
_entity_poly.pdbx_strand_id
1 'polypeptide(L)'
;MAKDYAEIEQEFIAGLKGQTGKDLAEWMALISGKAFANKNDTIDWLRLQGFAFNWASWLERIHANGGVPLYADKPAAAVVKKAPAPRETKPEKTEKAASVAPTPVTAVSRPVARAPAAEAHNSDVALQTLIAAAKGYQPLYRLLASEIVRAVPGATLTAAESYICVGNPKEFAGIETGAKGLRLALDLGDRPFAPPLQPSKLATAPKRLSHMIVLDDARKVDAALMDLVRAAAARVNT
;
A
#
# COMPACT_ATOMS: atom_id res chain seq x y z
N MET A 1 10.97 -22.32 10.11
CA MET A 1 11.31 -21.68 11.39
C MET A 1 11.31 -20.18 11.14
N ALA A 2 10.37 -19.45 11.73
CA ALA A 2 10.33 -18.00 11.64
C ALA A 2 11.35 -17.48 12.67
N LYS A 3 12.38 -16.78 12.20
CA LYS A 3 13.43 -16.22 13.08
C LYS A 3 12.75 -15.27 14.06
N ASP A 4 12.93 -15.51 15.35
CA ASP A 4 12.24 -14.74 16.37
C ASP A 4 12.75 -13.29 16.31
N TYR A 5 11.85 -12.31 16.36
CA TYR A 5 12.22 -10.89 16.28
C TYR A 5 13.21 -10.47 17.38
N ALA A 6 13.23 -11.22 18.49
CA ALA A 6 14.23 -11.10 19.55
C ALA A 6 15.64 -11.53 19.11
N GLU A 7 15.77 -12.62 18.36
CA GLU A 7 17.06 -13.08 17.80
C GLU A 7 17.60 -12.07 16.80
N ILE A 8 16.72 -11.51 15.95
CA ILE A 8 17.09 -10.48 14.98
C ILE A 8 17.56 -9.20 15.70
N GLU A 9 16.90 -8.80 16.80
CA GLU A 9 17.31 -7.65 17.62
C GLU A 9 18.70 -7.88 18.23
N GLN A 10 18.94 -9.07 18.77
CA GLN A 10 20.21 -9.42 19.39
C GLN A 10 21.36 -9.54 18.38
N GLU A 11 21.14 -10.17 17.23
CA GLU A 11 22.13 -10.23 16.14
C GLU A 11 22.49 -8.83 15.64
N PHE A 12 21.51 -7.93 15.54
CA PHE A 12 21.74 -6.55 15.16
C PHE A 12 22.56 -5.79 16.21
N ILE A 13 22.18 -5.86 17.48
CA ILE A 13 22.92 -5.19 18.57
C ILE A 13 24.35 -5.73 18.66
N ALA A 14 24.53 -7.04 18.50
CA ALA A 14 25.86 -7.68 18.48
C ALA A 14 26.71 -7.23 17.28
N GLY A 15 26.10 -7.05 16.10
CA GLY A 15 26.76 -6.56 14.89
C GLY A 15 26.97 -5.04 14.84
N LEU A 16 26.26 -4.27 15.67
CA LEU A 16 26.18 -2.81 15.59
C LEU A 16 27.54 -2.12 15.71
N LYS A 17 28.35 -2.55 16.69
CA LYS A 17 29.68 -2.00 16.94
C LYS A 17 30.65 -2.32 15.81
N GLY A 18 30.54 -3.51 15.21
CA GLY A 18 31.35 -3.91 14.07
C GLY A 18 31.03 -3.13 12.80
N GLN A 19 29.76 -2.78 12.58
CA GLN A 19 29.31 -2.09 11.37
C GLN A 19 29.42 -0.57 11.46
N THR A 20 29.20 0.01 12.64
CA THR A 20 29.08 1.47 12.82
C THR A 20 30.16 2.07 13.72
N GLY A 21 31.00 1.22 14.32
CA GLY A 21 32.01 1.62 15.29
C GLY A 21 31.46 2.06 16.65
N LYS A 22 30.13 2.00 16.86
CA LYS A 22 29.44 2.43 18.09
C LYS A 22 28.47 1.36 18.57
N ASP A 23 28.39 1.19 19.88
CA ASP A 23 27.42 0.30 20.50
C ASP A 23 26.04 0.97 20.72
N LEU A 24 25.06 0.17 21.14
CA LEU A 24 23.69 0.63 21.32
C LEU A 24 23.60 1.79 22.33
N ALA A 25 24.37 1.73 23.43
CA ALA A 25 24.34 2.76 24.45
C ALA A 25 24.94 4.08 23.93
N GLU A 26 26.02 4.00 23.15
CA GLU A 26 26.60 5.16 22.45
C GLU A 26 25.61 5.78 21.46
N TRP A 27 24.87 4.95 20.71
CA TRP A 27 23.82 5.43 19.81
C TRP A 27 22.66 6.10 20.58
N MET A 28 22.21 5.53 21.69
CA MET A 28 21.17 6.15 22.54
C MET A 28 21.62 7.49 23.12
N ALA A 29 22.90 7.61 23.51
CA ALA A 29 23.46 8.86 24.00
C ALA A 29 23.52 9.93 22.89
N LEU A 30 23.89 9.55 21.66
CA LEU A 30 23.91 10.47 20.51
C LEU A 30 22.51 10.93 20.11
N ILE A 31 21.54 10.03 20.12
CA ILE A 31 20.14 10.38 19.84
C ILE A 31 19.60 11.31 20.92
N SER A 32 19.88 11.04 22.20
CA SER A 32 19.43 11.88 23.32
C SER A 32 20.12 13.25 23.36
N GLY A 33 21.39 13.32 22.94
CA GLY A 33 22.14 14.58 22.85
C GLY A 33 21.69 15.49 21.72
N LYS A 34 20.92 14.96 20.75
CA LYS A 34 20.31 15.75 19.68
C LYS A 34 18.83 15.98 19.97
N ALA A 35 18.44 17.25 20.10
CA ALA A 35 17.05 17.63 20.26
C ALA A 35 16.31 17.51 18.91
N PHE A 36 15.71 16.35 18.65
CA PHE A 36 14.85 16.15 17.48
C PHE A 36 13.42 16.63 17.78
N ALA A 37 12.80 17.32 16.83
CA ALA A 37 11.44 17.85 16.98
C ALA A 37 10.37 16.75 16.89
N ASN A 38 10.64 15.69 16.12
CA ASN A 38 9.74 14.55 15.96
C ASN A 38 10.52 13.26 15.64
N LYS A 39 9.81 12.13 15.66
CA LYS A 39 10.37 10.80 15.44
C LYS A 39 10.98 10.63 14.04
N ASN A 40 10.39 11.29 13.04
CA ASN A 40 10.84 11.21 11.67
C ASN A 40 12.21 11.88 11.50
N ASP A 41 12.45 13.01 12.17
CA ASP A 41 13.76 13.68 12.18
C ASP A 41 14.86 12.77 12.75
N THR A 42 14.57 12.00 13.80
CA THR A 42 15.51 11.01 14.35
C THR A 42 15.80 9.90 13.34
N ILE A 43 14.78 9.37 12.67
CA ILE A 43 14.93 8.31 11.66
C ILE A 43 15.73 8.79 10.46
N ASP A 44 15.43 9.98 9.93
CA ASP A 44 16.18 10.54 8.81
C ASP A 44 17.62 10.87 9.19
N TRP A 45 17.87 11.36 10.42
CA TRP A 45 19.24 11.54 10.91
C TRP A 45 20.01 10.22 11.00
N LEU A 46 19.40 9.16 11.54
CA LEU A 46 20.00 7.82 11.59
C LEU A 46 20.29 7.26 10.19
N ARG A 47 19.43 7.54 9.21
CA ARG A 47 19.67 7.14 7.82
C ARG A 47 20.88 7.83 7.20
N LEU A 48 21.13 9.10 7.56
CA LEU A 48 22.35 9.80 7.15
C LEU A 48 23.63 9.18 7.76
N GLN A 49 23.50 8.44 8.86
CA GLN A 49 24.62 7.68 9.45
C GLN A 49 24.84 6.32 8.78
N GLY A 50 24.06 5.98 7.75
CA GLY A 50 24.18 4.73 7.00
C GLY A 50 23.24 3.62 7.46
N PHE A 51 22.33 3.88 8.41
CA PHE A 51 21.33 2.90 8.78
C PHE A 51 20.24 2.77 7.71
N ALA A 52 19.84 1.53 7.41
CA ALA A 52 18.63 1.29 6.66
C ALA A 52 17.40 1.72 7.48
N PHE A 53 16.31 2.08 6.79
CA PHE A 53 15.12 2.65 7.43
C PHE A 53 14.52 1.75 8.52
N ASN A 54 14.54 0.42 8.32
CA ASN A 54 14.08 -0.56 9.30
C ASN A 54 14.90 -0.49 10.60
N TRP A 55 16.23 -0.40 10.52
CA TRP A 55 17.13 -0.30 11.67
C TRP A 55 17.05 1.06 12.35
N ALA A 56 16.95 2.14 11.56
CA ALA A 56 16.76 3.49 12.08
C ALA A 56 15.44 3.64 12.86
N SER A 57 14.34 3.10 12.32
CA SER A 57 13.05 3.07 13.01
C SER A 57 13.08 2.21 14.27
N TRP A 58 13.89 1.14 14.27
CA TRP A 58 14.07 0.31 15.45
C TRP A 58 14.82 1.06 16.56
N LEU A 59 15.93 1.72 16.23
CA LEU A 59 16.70 2.55 17.17
C LEU A 59 15.88 3.71 17.73
N GLU A 60 15.05 4.38 16.92
CA GLU A 60 14.10 5.39 17.43
C GLU A 60 13.13 4.78 18.44
N ARG A 61 12.60 3.59 18.17
CA ARG A 61 11.67 2.93 19.09
C ARG A 61 12.36 2.45 20.38
N ILE A 62 13.61 1.98 20.31
CA ILE A 62 14.42 1.64 21.49
C ILE A 62 14.69 2.90 22.31
N HIS A 63 15.02 4.03 21.67
CA HIS A 63 15.20 5.33 22.32
C HIS A 63 13.91 5.81 22.99
N ALA A 64 12.78 5.75 22.29
CA ALA A 64 11.45 6.06 22.82
C ALA A 64 11.04 5.13 23.98
N ASN A 65 11.66 3.94 24.06
CA ASN A 65 11.52 2.98 25.17
C ASN A 65 12.60 3.16 26.25
N GLY A 66 13.24 4.33 26.33
CA GLY A 66 14.25 4.64 27.36
C GLY A 66 15.59 3.94 27.16
N GLY A 67 15.89 3.47 25.94
CA GLY A 67 17.11 2.72 25.62
C GLY A 67 17.00 1.22 25.90
N VAL A 68 15.83 0.72 26.28
CA VAL A 68 15.60 -0.71 26.55
C VAL A 68 15.18 -1.43 25.26
N PRO A 69 15.79 -2.57 24.91
CA PRO A 69 15.40 -3.37 23.74
C PRO A 69 13.91 -3.77 23.79
N LEU A 70 13.24 -3.79 22.65
CA LEU A 70 11.78 -3.92 22.58
C LEU A 70 11.30 -5.36 22.76
N TYR A 71 12.17 -6.34 22.46
CA TYR A 71 11.82 -7.75 22.46
C TYR A 71 12.67 -8.60 23.40
N ALA A 72 13.67 -8.01 24.07
CA ALA A 72 14.54 -8.74 25.00
C ALA A 72 13.82 -9.22 26.27
N ASP A 73 12.67 -8.64 26.65
CA ASP A 73 11.98 -8.95 27.91
C ASP A 73 10.51 -9.35 27.73
N LYS A 74 10.22 -10.30 26.84
CA LYS A 74 8.89 -10.93 26.88
C LYS A 74 8.92 -12.44 26.60
N PRO A 75 8.75 -13.29 27.63
CA PRO A 75 8.37 -14.67 27.38
C PRO A 75 6.98 -14.68 26.71
N ALA A 76 6.83 -15.56 25.73
CA ALA A 76 5.66 -15.70 24.87
C ALA A 76 4.33 -15.71 25.67
N ALA A 77 3.56 -14.63 25.61
CA ALA A 77 2.18 -14.60 26.10
C ALA A 77 1.32 -13.57 25.35
N ALA A 78 0.40 -14.11 24.54
CA ALA A 78 -0.95 -13.63 24.22
C ALA A 78 -1.17 -12.14 23.94
N VAL A 79 -1.31 -11.81 22.65
CA VAL A 79 -1.93 -10.56 22.19
C VAL A 79 -3.45 -10.66 22.36
N VAL A 80 -3.99 -10.13 23.47
CA VAL A 80 -5.43 -9.83 23.59
C VAL A 80 -5.69 -8.45 22.99
N LYS A 81 -6.35 -8.43 21.83
CA LYS A 81 -6.85 -7.22 21.18
C LYS A 81 -8.04 -6.67 21.97
N LYS A 82 -7.90 -5.50 22.62
CA LYS A 82 -9.05 -4.70 23.09
C LYS A 82 -9.40 -3.66 22.02
N ALA A 83 -10.55 -3.84 21.38
CA ALA A 83 -11.20 -2.88 20.50
C ALA A 83 -11.93 -1.78 21.32
N PRO A 84 -12.07 -0.56 20.79
CA PRO A 84 -13.15 0.34 21.19
C PRO A 84 -14.31 0.31 20.19
N ALA A 85 -15.51 0.42 20.76
CA ALA A 85 -16.84 0.30 20.17
C ALA A 85 -17.25 1.52 19.29
N PRO A 86 -18.38 1.42 18.53
CA PRO A 86 -18.77 2.31 17.45
C PRO A 86 -19.54 3.56 17.93
N ARG A 87 -19.42 4.68 17.23
CA ARG A 87 -20.17 5.91 17.48
C ARG A 87 -21.13 6.20 16.33
N GLU A 88 -22.40 6.32 16.69
CA GLU A 88 -23.58 6.55 15.85
C GLU A 88 -23.67 7.97 15.25
N THR A 89 -24.31 7.97 14.07
CA THR A 89 -25.24 8.95 13.47
C THR A 89 -24.89 10.44 13.32
N LYS A 90 -24.87 10.82 12.03
CA LYS A 90 -25.06 12.14 11.41
C LYS A 90 -26.50 12.68 11.62
N PRO A 91 -26.72 14.00 11.48
CA PRO A 91 -27.79 14.45 10.58
C PRO A 91 -27.37 15.52 9.54
N GLU A 92 -28.06 15.44 8.40
CA GLU A 92 -28.35 16.41 7.31
C GLU A 92 -28.59 17.85 7.83
N LYS A 93 -28.54 18.99 7.11
CA LYS A 93 -28.80 19.41 5.72
C LYS A 93 -28.40 20.91 5.64
N THR A 94 -28.07 21.52 4.49
CA THR A 94 -28.85 22.56 3.74
C THR A 94 -27.79 23.25 2.84
N GLU A 95 -27.75 23.15 1.51
CA GLU A 95 -28.62 23.62 0.40
C GLU A 95 -28.61 25.15 0.13
N LYS A 96 -28.56 25.47 -1.19
CA LYS A 96 -28.73 26.74 -1.95
C LYS A 96 -27.44 27.48 -2.36
N ALA A 97 -27.33 28.01 -3.59
CA ALA A 97 -28.17 27.98 -4.80
C ALA A 97 -27.39 28.48 -6.04
N ALA A 98 -27.74 27.92 -7.21
CA ALA A 98 -27.95 28.46 -8.58
C ALA A 98 -27.22 29.75 -9.02
N SER A 99 -26.86 30.03 -10.28
CA SER A 99 -27.37 29.71 -11.63
C SER A 99 -26.32 30.29 -12.62
N VAL A 100 -26.13 29.91 -13.89
CA VAL A 100 -26.94 30.27 -15.08
C VAL A 100 -26.26 29.61 -16.32
N ALA A 101 -27.04 28.99 -17.20
CA ALA A 101 -26.72 28.66 -18.62
C ALA A 101 -27.47 29.68 -19.53
N PRO A 102 -27.39 29.76 -20.89
CA PRO A 102 -26.87 28.76 -21.86
C PRO A 102 -26.22 29.29 -23.21
N THR A 103 -25.42 28.42 -23.87
CA THR A 103 -25.28 28.12 -25.35
C THR A 103 -25.02 29.23 -26.42
N PRO A 104 -24.74 28.94 -27.74
CA PRO A 104 -24.36 27.72 -28.49
C PRO A 104 -23.22 27.92 -29.57
N VAL A 105 -23.01 26.88 -30.40
CA VAL A 105 -22.38 26.80 -31.75
C VAL A 105 -20.83 26.81 -31.81
N THR A 106 -20.10 26.02 -32.61
CA THR A 106 -20.38 25.46 -33.94
C THR A 106 -19.42 24.30 -34.28
N ALA A 107 -20.00 23.25 -34.88
CA ALA A 107 -19.53 22.36 -35.96
C ALA A 107 -18.13 21.69 -36.01
N VAL A 108 -18.21 20.35 -35.98
CA VAL A 108 -17.75 19.37 -36.99
C VAL A 108 -16.31 19.42 -37.50
N SER A 109 -15.54 18.37 -37.19
CA SER A 109 -14.72 17.57 -38.13
C SER A 109 -14.34 16.25 -37.45
N ARG A 110 -15.03 15.14 -37.76
CA ARG A 110 -14.69 14.13 -38.79
C ARG A 110 -13.84 12.98 -38.20
N PRO A 111 -14.20 11.71 -38.45
CA PRO A 111 -13.66 10.56 -37.74
C PRO A 111 -12.28 10.21 -38.27
N VAL A 112 -11.32 10.01 -37.36
CA VAL A 112 -10.04 9.40 -37.68
C VAL A 112 -9.80 8.32 -36.64
N ALA A 113 -10.16 7.10 -37.03
CA ALA A 113 -9.54 5.90 -36.51
C ALA A 113 -8.03 6.03 -36.75
N ARG A 114 -7.24 6.29 -35.70
CA ARG A 114 -5.78 6.25 -35.81
C ARG A 114 -5.14 5.88 -34.48
N ALA A 115 -4.61 4.66 -34.50
CA ALA A 115 -3.43 4.20 -33.76
C ALA A 115 -3.58 4.02 -32.22
N PRO A 116 -3.85 2.79 -31.74
CA PRO A 116 -3.78 2.42 -30.31
C PRO A 116 -2.37 2.53 -29.69
N ALA A 117 -1.37 3.08 -30.39
CA ALA A 117 0.02 3.11 -29.94
C ALA A 117 0.42 4.37 -29.15
N ALA A 118 -0.20 5.52 -29.43
CA ALA A 118 0.15 6.79 -28.77
C ALA A 118 -0.53 6.94 -27.39
N GLU A 119 -1.77 6.48 -27.26
CA GLU A 119 -2.45 6.37 -25.96
C GLU A 119 -1.81 5.29 -25.09
N ALA A 120 -1.42 4.14 -25.67
CA ALA A 120 -0.70 3.10 -24.93
C ALA A 120 0.64 3.58 -24.39
N HIS A 121 1.41 4.39 -25.15
CA HIS A 121 2.67 4.95 -24.66
C HIS A 121 2.46 5.93 -23.49
N ASN A 122 1.48 6.82 -23.59
CA ASN A 122 1.18 7.76 -22.50
C ASN A 122 0.60 7.04 -21.27
N SER A 123 -0.24 6.01 -21.47
CA SER A 123 -0.75 5.16 -20.40
C SER A 123 0.35 4.34 -19.73
N ASP A 124 1.33 3.84 -20.48
CA ASP A 124 2.48 3.11 -19.94
C ASP A 124 3.39 4.03 -19.11
N VAL A 125 3.66 5.25 -19.58
CA VAL A 125 4.42 6.25 -18.82
C VAL A 125 3.68 6.67 -17.54
N ALA A 126 2.37 6.87 -17.61
CA ALA A 126 1.55 7.16 -16.44
C ALA A 126 1.52 5.99 -15.45
N LEU A 127 1.43 4.76 -15.96
CA LEU A 127 1.48 3.53 -15.16
C LEU A 127 2.82 3.39 -14.45
N GLN A 128 3.92 3.55 -15.18
CA GLN A 128 5.27 3.55 -14.62
C GLN A 128 5.45 4.64 -13.57
N THR A 129 4.84 5.82 -13.76
CA THR A 129 4.88 6.91 -12.77
C THR A 129 4.14 6.54 -11.48
N LEU A 130 2.95 5.93 -11.55
CA LEU A 130 2.22 5.44 -10.38
C LEU A 130 2.96 4.31 -9.65
N ILE A 131 3.60 3.42 -10.41
CA ILE A 131 4.45 2.37 -9.84
C ILE A 131 5.70 2.99 -9.20
N ALA A 132 6.32 3.99 -9.82
CA ALA A 132 7.46 4.72 -9.26
C ALA A 132 7.12 5.52 -8.00
N ALA A 133 5.89 6.03 -7.90
CA ALA A 133 5.39 6.65 -6.68
C ALA A 133 5.34 5.65 -5.50
N ALA A 134 5.19 4.35 -5.78
CA ALA A 134 5.23 3.26 -4.79
C ALA A 134 6.67 2.92 -4.39
N LYS A 135 7.37 3.87 -3.74
CA LYS A 135 8.76 3.69 -3.27
C LYS A 135 8.86 2.44 -2.37
N GLY A 136 9.49 1.37 -2.89
CA GLY A 136 9.72 0.10 -2.20
C GLY A 136 8.78 -1.06 -2.55
N TYR A 137 7.62 -0.80 -3.16
CA TYR A 137 6.65 -1.85 -3.52
C TYR A 137 6.61 -2.18 -5.02
N GLN A 138 7.50 -1.58 -5.83
CA GLN A 138 7.59 -1.89 -7.26
C GLN A 138 7.82 -3.38 -7.56
N PRO A 139 8.72 -4.11 -6.85
CA PRO A 139 8.93 -5.53 -7.12
C PRO A 139 7.68 -6.36 -6.81
N LEU A 140 6.96 -5.99 -5.74
CA LEU A 140 5.70 -6.62 -5.35
C LEU A 140 4.60 -6.39 -6.39
N TYR A 141 4.51 -5.16 -6.91
CA TYR A 141 3.58 -4.84 -7.98
C TYR A 141 3.87 -5.66 -9.25
N ARG A 142 5.14 -5.77 -9.65
CA ARG A 142 5.52 -6.54 -10.85
C ARG A 142 5.18 -8.03 -10.69
N LEU A 143 5.41 -8.60 -9.50
CA LEU A 143 5.00 -9.97 -9.19
C LEU A 143 3.48 -10.12 -9.31
N LEU A 144 2.73 -9.22 -8.65
CA LEU A 144 1.27 -9.24 -8.68
C LEU A 144 0.72 -9.11 -10.10
N ALA A 145 1.23 -8.16 -10.89
CA ALA A 145 0.82 -7.97 -12.28
C ALA A 145 1.09 -9.22 -13.12
N SER A 146 2.26 -9.85 -12.96
CA SER A 146 2.61 -11.09 -13.66
C SER A 146 1.66 -12.24 -13.31
N GLU A 147 1.36 -12.41 -12.03
CA GLU A 147 0.44 -13.46 -11.55
C GLU A 147 -1.00 -13.20 -11.98
N ILE A 148 -1.46 -11.94 -12.01
CA ILE A 148 -2.79 -11.56 -12.52
C ILE A 148 -2.92 -11.92 -14.01
N VAL A 149 -1.94 -11.54 -14.84
CA VAL A 149 -1.95 -11.85 -16.28
C VAL A 149 -1.90 -13.37 -16.51
N ARG A 150 -1.17 -14.11 -15.66
CA ARG A 150 -1.12 -15.57 -15.69
C ARG A 150 -2.44 -16.21 -15.27
N ALA A 151 -3.11 -15.66 -14.25
CA ALA A 151 -4.38 -16.17 -13.76
C ALA A 151 -5.53 -15.87 -14.72
N VAL A 152 -5.54 -14.67 -15.32
CA VAL A 152 -6.57 -14.18 -16.24
C VAL A 152 -5.90 -13.79 -17.56
N PRO A 153 -5.76 -14.72 -18.52
CA PRO A 153 -5.16 -14.40 -19.81
C PRO A 153 -5.96 -13.31 -20.53
N GLY A 154 -5.28 -12.22 -20.89
CA GLY A 154 -5.87 -11.03 -21.51
C GLY A 154 -6.18 -9.88 -20.54
N ALA A 155 -5.94 -10.04 -19.23
CA ALA A 155 -6.00 -8.94 -18.28
C ALA A 155 -5.12 -7.77 -18.72
N THR A 156 -5.72 -6.59 -18.88
CA THR A 156 -5.04 -5.35 -19.25
C THR A 156 -4.93 -4.48 -18.00
N LEU A 157 -3.74 -3.92 -17.77
CA LEU A 157 -3.47 -2.99 -16.68
C LEU A 157 -3.34 -1.58 -17.24
N THR A 158 -4.17 -0.65 -16.77
CA THR A 158 -4.21 0.73 -17.25
C THR A 158 -4.06 1.69 -16.08
N ALA A 159 -3.26 2.74 -16.24
CA ALA A 159 -3.18 3.81 -15.26
C ALA A 159 -4.46 4.66 -15.26
N ALA A 160 -5.04 4.87 -14.08
CA ALA A 160 -6.05 5.90 -13.84
C ALA A 160 -5.41 7.06 -13.03
N GLU A 161 -6.20 8.07 -12.66
CA GLU A 161 -5.69 9.29 -12.01
C GLU A 161 -4.91 9.05 -10.70
N SER A 162 -5.24 8.02 -9.93
CA SER A 162 -4.59 7.75 -8.63
C SER A 162 -4.47 6.26 -8.29
N TYR A 163 -4.87 5.38 -9.21
CA TYR A 163 -4.82 3.93 -9.04
C TYR A 163 -4.62 3.27 -10.40
N ILE A 164 -4.35 1.97 -10.40
CA ILE A 164 -4.10 1.17 -11.59
C ILE A 164 -5.31 0.26 -11.78
N CYS A 165 -6.05 0.43 -12.87
CA CYS A 165 -7.18 -0.39 -13.24
C CYS A 165 -6.71 -1.71 -13.84
N VAL A 166 -7.39 -2.80 -13.51
CA VAL A 166 -7.19 -4.12 -14.11
C VAL A 166 -8.52 -4.58 -14.69
N GLY A 167 -8.54 -4.85 -16.00
CA GLY A 167 -9.77 -5.25 -16.70
C GLY A 167 -9.53 -6.07 -17.94
N ASN A 168 -10.55 -6.82 -18.36
CA ASN A 168 -10.60 -7.53 -19.65
C ASN A 168 -12.00 -8.09 -19.92
N PRO A 169 -12.87 -7.49 -20.77
CA PRO A 169 -12.88 -6.11 -21.28
C PRO A 169 -13.42 -5.09 -20.27
N LYS A 170 -14.07 -5.55 -19.20
CA LYS A 170 -14.56 -4.72 -18.09
C LYS A 170 -13.56 -4.76 -16.93
N GLU A 171 -13.50 -3.68 -16.15
CA GLU A 171 -12.64 -3.58 -14.97
C GLU A 171 -13.18 -4.45 -13.82
N PHE A 172 -12.35 -5.36 -13.31
CA PHE A 172 -12.67 -6.25 -12.20
C PHE A 172 -11.75 -6.05 -10.98
N ALA A 173 -10.63 -5.33 -11.15
CA ALA A 173 -9.73 -5.00 -10.05
C ALA A 173 -9.16 -3.57 -10.17
N GLY A 174 -8.75 -3.02 -9.03
CA GLY A 174 -8.05 -1.74 -8.95
C GLY A 174 -6.92 -1.83 -7.93
N ILE A 175 -5.72 -1.36 -8.30
CA ILE A 175 -4.53 -1.38 -7.45
C ILE A 175 -4.17 0.06 -7.08
N GLU A 176 -4.25 0.39 -5.80
CA GLU A 176 -3.79 1.67 -5.27
C GLU A 176 -2.46 1.48 -4.54
N THR A 177 -1.50 2.36 -4.80
CA THR A 177 -0.18 2.33 -4.15
C THR A 177 -0.23 3.17 -2.87
N GLY A 178 -0.03 2.53 -1.72
CA GLY A 178 -0.11 3.19 -0.42
C GLY A 178 1.20 3.14 0.37
N ALA A 179 1.33 4.01 1.38
CA ALA A 179 2.49 4.02 2.28
C ALA A 179 2.67 2.73 3.10
N LYS A 180 1.61 1.92 3.23
CA LYS A 180 1.58 0.67 4.02
C LYS A 180 1.48 -0.60 3.16
N GLY A 181 1.74 -0.50 1.85
CA GLY A 181 1.62 -1.61 0.90
C GLY A 181 0.70 -1.29 -0.28
N LEU A 182 0.57 -2.26 -1.18
CA LEU A 182 -0.33 -2.20 -2.33
C LEU A 182 -1.75 -2.58 -1.87
N ARG A 183 -2.74 -1.77 -2.23
CA ARG A 183 -4.15 -2.08 -1.95
C ARG A 183 -4.79 -2.60 -3.22
N LEU A 184 -5.12 -3.88 -3.24
CA LEU A 184 -5.84 -4.50 -4.34
C LEU A 184 -7.33 -4.53 -4.00
N ALA A 185 -8.12 -3.77 -4.74
CA ALA A 185 -9.57 -3.84 -4.71
C ALA A 185 -10.09 -4.77 -5.82
N LEU A 186 -11.15 -5.53 -5.53
CA LEU A 186 -11.75 -6.56 -6.38
C LEU A 186 -13.28 -6.41 -6.35
N ASP A 187 -13.93 -6.69 -7.48
CA ASP A 187 -15.39 -6.85 -7.56
C ASP A 187 -15.75 -8.30 -7.26
N LEU A 188 -16.05 -8.59 -5.99
CA LEU A 188 -16.51 -9.92 -5.55
C LEU A 188 -18.00 -9.95 -5.19
N GLY A 189 -18.75 -8.89 -5.51
CA GLY A 189 -20.18 -8.79 -5.20
C GLY A 189 -20.49 -8.87 -3.70
N ASP A 190 -21.34 -9.83 -3.33
CA ASP A 190 -21.87 -10.03 -1.97
C ASP A 190 -21.04 -11.03 -1.12
N ARG A 191 -19.78 -11.31 -1.52
CA ARG A 191 -18.93 -12.20 -0.71
C ARG A 191 -18.74 -11.64 0.71
N PRO A 192 -18.68 -12.51 1.73
CA PRO A 192 -18.44 -12.06 3.10
C PRO A 192 -17.04 -11.43 3.22
N PHE A 193 -16.96 -10.31 3.94
CA PHE A 193 -15.68 -9.70 4.32
C PHE A 193 -15.03 -10.53 5.43
N ALA A 194 -14.09 -11.40 5.06
CA ALA A 194 -13.30 -12.19 6.00
C ALA A 194 -11.81 -11.91 5.79
N PRO A 195 -11.00 -11.74 6.85
CA PRO A 195 -9.57 -11.49 6.70
C PRO A 195 -8.90 -12.51 5.75
N PRO A 196 -8.14 -12.06 4.73
CA PRO A 196 -7.60 -10.71 4.54
C PRO A 196 -8.50 -9.73 3.76
N LEU A 197 -9.69 -10.14 3.32
CA LEU A 197 -10.66 -9.28 2.62
C LEU A 197 -11.30 -8.27 3.57
N GLN A 198 -11.18 -7.00 3.20
CA GLN A 198 -11.75 -5.85 3.89
C GLN A 198 -12.71 -5.12 2.94
N PRO A 199 -13.65 -4.30 3.45
CA PRO A 199 -14.40 -3.41 2.60
C PRO A 199 -13.46 -2.42 1.91
N SER A 200 -13.68 -2.20 0.61
CA SER A 200 -12.88 -1.28 -0.18
C SER A 200 -12.99 0.14 0.32
N LYS A 201 -11.82 0.76 0.50
CA LYS A 201 -11.65 2.15 0.92
C LYS A 201 -10.87 2.95 -0.11
N LEU A 202 -10.80 2.48 -1.36
CA LEU A 202 -10.21 3.27 -2.44
C LEU A 202 -11.14 4.45 -2.71
N ALA A 203 -10.68 5.65 -2.38
CA ALA A 203 -11.49 6.88 -2.49
C ALA A 203 -11.88 7.19 -3.96
N THR A 204 -11.03 6.76 -4.89
CA THR A 204 -11.14 7.05 -6.33
C THR A 204 -11.64 5.85 -7.14
N ALA A 205 -11.77 4.68 -6.52
CA ALA A 205 -12.23 3.48 -7.20
C ALA A 205 -13.76 3.46 -7.32
N PRO A 206 -14.29 2.82 -8.37
CA PRO A 206 -15.72 2.66 -8.54
C PRO A 206 -16.30 1.73 -7.46
N LYS A 207 -17.49 2.06 -6.96
CA LYS A 207 -18.19 1.34 -5.88
C LYS A 207 -18.42 -0.17 -6.14
N ARG A 208 -18.23 -0.62 -7.38
CA ARG A 208 -18.25 -2.03 -7.78
C ARG A 208 -17.09 -2.84 -7.17
N LEU A 209 -15.94 -2.20 -6.95
CA LEU A 209 -14.80 -2.81 -6.29
C LEU A 209 -15.06 -2.78 -4.78
N SER A 210 -15.90 -3.69 -4.30
CA SER A 210 -16.41 -3.73 -2.93
C SER A 210 -15.41 -4.32 -1.94
N HIS A 211 -14.52 -5.21 -2.37
CA HIS A 211 -13.56 -5.89 -1.52
C HIS A 211 -12.15 -5.37 -1.75
N MET A 212 -11.35 -5.25 -0.69
CA MET A 212 -9.97 -4.78 -0.72
C MET A 212 -9.07 -5.69 0.12
N ILE A 213 -7.86 -5.89 -0.38
CA ILE A 213 -6.79 -6.64 0.27
C ILE A 213 -5.56 -5.75 0.29
N VAL A 214 -4.90 -5.65 1.44
CA VAL A 214 -3.62 -4.93 1.58
C VAL A 214 -2.48 -5.94 1.47
N LEU A 215 -1.65 -5.75 0.44
CA LEU A 215 -0.47 -6.53 0.11
C LEU A 215 0.77 -5.72 0.52
N ASP A 216 1.32 -6.08 1.67
CA ASP A 216 2.63 -5.57 2.15
C ASP A 216 3.79 -6.54 1.85
N ASP A 217 3.50 -7.80 1.51
CA ASP A 217 4.50 -8.85 1.33
C ASP A 217 4.16 -9.75 0.13
N ALA A 218 5.21 -10.26 -0.55
CA ALA A 218 5.08 -11.14 -1.71
C ALA A 218 4.41 -12.47 -1.38
N ARG A 219 4.52 -12.96 -0.15
CA ARG A 219 3.88 -14.20 0.32
C ARG A 219 2.37 -14.11 0.35
N LYS A 220 1.80 -12.90 0.38
CA LYS A 220 0.35 -12.67 0.30
C LYS A 220 -0.17 -12.80 -1.14
N VAL A 221 0.72 -12.84 -2.13
CA VAL A 221 0.40 -13.17 -3.52
C VAL A 221 0.41 -14.70 -3.64
N ASP A 222 -0.64 -15.33 -3.14
CA ASP A 222 -0.81 -16.78 -3.12
C ASP A 222 -1.91 -17.25 -4.09
N ALA A 223 -2.06 -18.58 -4.20
CA ALA A 223 -3.09 -19.18 -5.05
C ALA A 223 -4.51 -18.77 -4.64
N ALA A 224 -4.77 -18.57 -3.34
CA ALA A 224 -6.08 -18.16 -2.84
C ALA A 224 -6.43 -16.72 -3.29
N LEU A 225 -5.47 -15.80 -3.28
CA LEU A 225 -5.63 -14.47 -3.86
C LEU A 225 -5.94 -14.56 -5.35
N MET A 226 -5.21 -15.40 -6.09
CA MET A 226 -5.42 -15.55 -7.54
C MET A 226 -6.78 -16.18 -7.86
N ASP A 227 -7.30 -17.09 -7.02
CA ASP A 227 -8.65 -17.62 -7.14
C ASP A 227 -9.72 -16.52 -6.93
N LEU A 228 -9.48 -15.58 -6.01
CA LEU A 228 -10.34 -14.41 -5.85
C LEU A 228 -10.30 -13.50 -7.07
N VAL A 229 -9.12 -13.24 -7.64
CA VAL A 229 -8.97 -12.46 -8.87
C VAL A 229 -9.71 -13.12 -10.03
N ARG A 230 -9.59 -14.44 -10.18
CA ARG A 230 -10.30 -15.22 -11.21
C ARG A 230 -11.82 -15.15 -11.01
N ALA A 231 -12.29 -15.25 -9.76
CA ALA A 231 -13.71 -15.13 -9.44
C ALA A 231 -14.28 -13.74 -9.75
N ALA A 232 -13.52 -12.67 -9.47
CA ALA A 232 -13.89 -11.31 -9.82
C ALA A 232 -13.96 -11.12 -11.35
N ALA A 233 -12.93 -11.56 -12.07
CA ALA A 233 -12.90 -11.50 -13.53
C ALA A 233 -14.06 -12.29 -14.17
N ALA A 234 -14.34 -13.50 -13.68
CA ALA A 234 -15.45 -14.30 -14.17
C ALA A 234 -16.79 -13.58 -13.97
N ARG A 235 -17.05 -13.04 -12.77
CA ARG A 235 -18.29 -12.33 -12.45
C ARG A 235 -18.55 -11.15 -13.37
N VAL A 236 -17.54 -10.31 -13.60
CA VAL A 236 -17.71 -9.07 -14.37
C VAL A 236 -17.90 -9.37 -15.87
N ASN A 237 -17.29 -10.45 -16.36
CA ASN A 237 -17.32 -10.87 -17.77
C ASN A 237 -18.42 -11.88 -18.11
N THR A 238 -19.24 -12.27 -17.13
CA THR A 238 -20.50 -13.00 -17.36
C THR A 238 -21.61 -12.01 -17.71
#